data_AF-A0A948FVX2-F1
#
_entry.id   AF-A0A948FVX2-F1
#
_cell.length_a   1.000
_cell.length_b   1.000
_cell.length_c   1.000
_cell.angle_alpha   90.00
_cell.angle_beta   90.00
_cell.angle_gamma   90.00
#
_symmetry.space_group_name_H-M   'P 1'
#
loop_
_entity.id
_entity.type
_entity.pdbx_description
1 polymer ?
#
loop_
_entity_poly.entity_id
_entity_poly.type
_entity_poly.pdbx_seq_one_letter_code
_entity_poly.pdbx_strand_id
1 'polypeptide(L)'
;MPTTKTRYQVTETPEVAHALEVAARRWPEIASRSALLAALAEEGARMIEEDEVQRRAKRRALVESVAGGFAYEPDFLEKLREDWPE
;
A
#
# COMPACT_ATOMS: atom_id res chain seq x y z
N MET A 1 -15.65 20.36 27.85
CA MET A 1 -14.92 19.08 27.82
C MET A 1 -13.95 19.07 26.64
N PRO A 2 -12.64 19.03 26.84
CA PRO A 2 -11.70 18.76 25.76
C PRO A 2 -11.72 17.25 25.46
N THR A 3 -11.95 16.88 24.21
CA THR A 3 -11.83 15.49 23.75
C THR A 3 -10.37 15.21 23.41
N THR A 4 -9.80 14.10 23.88
CA THR A 4 -8.40 13.70 23.59
C THR A 4 -8.15 13.36 22.12
N LYS A 5 -9.20 13.03 21.35
CA LYS A 5 -9.09 12.69 19.93
C LYS A 5 -9.02 13.94 19.06
N THR A 6 -8.05 13.98 18.15
CA THR A 6 -7.93 15.00 17.10
C THR A 6 -9.18 14.99 16.22
N ARG A 7 -9.74 16.16 15.94
CA ARG A 7 -10.87 16.32 15.03
C ARG A 7 -10.37 16.62 13.62
N TYR A 8 -10.91 15.92 12.64
CA TYR A 8 -10.74 16.23 11.23
C TYR A 8 -12.04 16.83 10.71
N GLN A 9 -11.95 17.98 10.04
CA GLN A 9 -13.09 18.60 9.37
C GLN A 9 -13.10 18.14 7.93
N VAL A 10 -14.24 17.62 7.47
CA VAL A 10 -14.45 17.18 6.10
C VAL A 10 -15.68 17.90 5.57
N THR A 11 -15.51 18.61 4.45
CA THR A 11 -16.61 19.22 3.72
C THR A 11 -17.25 18.17 2.83
N GLU A 12 -18.57 18.06 2.87
CA GLU A 12 -19.30 17.16 1.99
C GLU A 12 -19.33 17.71 0.56
N THR A 13 -18.49 17.15 -0.30
CA THR A 13 -18.54 17.35 -1.74
C THR A 13 -19.44 16.29 -2.40
N PRO A 14 -19.84 16.44 -3.67
CA PRO A 14 -20.60 15.41 -4.38
C PRO A 14 -19.94 14.02 -4.35
N GLU A 15 -18.60 13.97 -4.43
CA GLU A 15 -17.83 12.73 -4.38
C GLU A 15 -17.86 12.11 -2.98
N VAL A 16 -17.74 12.93 -1.94
CA VAL A 16 -17.87 12.48 -0.53
C VAL A 16 -19.28 11.96 -0.28
N ALA A 17 -20.31 12.66 -0.79
CA ALA A 17 -21.69 12.22 -0.66
C ALA A 17 -21.91 10.86 -1.33
N HIS A 18 -21.42 10.69 -2.56
CA HIS A 18 -21.47 9.42 -3.29
C HIS A 18 -20.73 8.29 -2.55
N ALA A 19 -19.52 8.56 -2.05
CA ALA A 19 -18.76 7.58 -1.26
C ALA A 19 -19.53 7.13 -0.02
N LEU A 20 -20.24 8.06 0.65
CA LEU A 20 -21.06 7.74 1.82
C LEU A 20 -22.31 6.93 1.47
N GLU A 21 -22.91 7.13 0.29
CA GLU A 21 -23.99 6.26 -0.18
C GLU A 21 -23.49 4.84 -0.48
N VAL A 22 -22.32 4.71 -1.09
CA VAL A 22 -21.67 3.41 -1.31
C VAL A 22 -21.39 2.73 0.04
N ALA A 23 -20.84 3.47 0.99
CA ALA A 23 -20.55 3.00 2.33
C ALA A 23 -21.83 2.55 3.07
N ALA A 24 -22.92 3.33 2.98
CA ALA A 24 -24.19 2.99 3.62
C ALA A 24 -24.81 1.69 3.06
N ARG A 25 -24.61 1.40 1.77
CA ARG A 25 -25.03 0.11 1.18
C ARG A 25 -24.17 -1.06 1.67
N ARG A 26 -22.88 -0.82 1.91
CA ARG A 26 -21.92 -1.81 2.40
C ARG A 26 -22.12 -2.13 3.89
N TRP A 27 -22.41 -1.10 4.69
CA TRP A 27 -22.58 -1.13 6.15
C TRP A 27 -23.95 -0.55 6.55
N PRO A 28 -25.06 -1.25 6.24
CA PRO A 28 -26.41 -0.75 6.51
C PRO A 28 -26.71 -0.55 8.01
N GLU A 29 -25.94 -1.18 8.89
CA GLU A 29 -26.02 -1.03 10.35
C GLU A 29 -25.48 0.32 10.86
N ILE A 30 -24.68 1.05 10.07
CA ILE A 30 -24.09 2.32 10.47
C ILE A 30 -24.96 3.48 9.98
N ALA A 31 -25.74 4.05 10.91
CA ALA A 31 -26.65 5.16 10.59
C ALA A 31 -25.95 6.54 10.48
N SER A 32 -24.78 6.72 11.10
CA SER A 32 -24.10 8.02 11.14
C SER A 32 -23.16 8.22 9.96
N ARG A 33 -23.29 9.33 9.24
CA ARG A 33 -22.36 9.73 8.16
C ARG A 33 -20.92 9.85 8.64
N SER A 34 -20.69 10.37 9.84
CA SER A 34 -19.33 10.48 10.40
C SER A 34 -18.73 9.12 10.76
N ALA A 35 -19.57 8.16 11.16
CA ALA A 35 -19.12 6.79 11.39
C ALA A 35 -18.84 6.05 10.07
N LEU A 36 -19.63 6.31 9.02
CA LEU A 36 -19.34 5.81 7.67
C LEU A 36 -18.03 6.40 7.11
N LEU A 37 -17.74 7.69 7.34
CA LEU A 37 -16.44 8.27 6.99
C LEU A 37 -15.28 7.57 7.70
N ALA A 38 -15.43 7.24 8.98
CA ALA A 38 -14.42 6.49 9.72
C ALA A 38 -14.24 5.08 9.15
N ALA A 39 -15.34 4.35 8.89
CA ALA A 39 -15.29 3.01 8.29
C ALA A 39 -14.63 3.02 6.90
N LEU A 40 -14.92 4.04 6.07
CA LEU A 40 -14.26 4.23 4.78
C LEU A 40 -12.76 4.47 4.93
N ALA A 41 -12.32 5.27 5.92
CA ALA A 41 -10.91 5.51 6.16
C ALA A 41 -10.18 4.23 6.59
N GLU A 42 -10.81 3.42 7.44
CA GLU A 42 -10.26 2.12 7.89
C GLU A 42 -10.21 1.09 6.76
N GLU A 43 -11.25 1.01 5.91
CA GLU A 43 -11.24 0.16 4.73
C GLU A 43 -10.17 0.61 3.71
N GLY A 44 -10.07 1.92 3.47
CA GLY A 44 -9.06 2.49 2.58
C GLY A 44 -7.63 2.20 3.04
N ALA A 45 -7.36 2.29 4.35
CA ALA A 45 -6.07 1.92 4.92
C ALA A 45 -5.73 0.44 4.65
N ARG A 46 -6.70 -0.47 4.89
CA ARG A 46 -6.52 -1.90 4.61
C ARG A 46 -6.21 -2.18 3.15
N MET A 47 -6.93 -1.55 2.22
CA MET A 47 -6.70 -1.71 0.79
C MET A 47 -5.30 -1.23 0.37
N ILE A 48 -4.82 -0.12 0.92
CA ILE A 48 -3.47 0.41 0.65
C ILE A 48 -2.40 -0.54 1.17
N GLU A 49 -2.58 -1.06 2.39
CA GLU A 49 -1.66 -2.03 2.99
C GLU A 49 -1.59 -3.34 2.20
N GLU A 50 -2.74 -3.86 1.73
CA GLU A 50 -2.80 -5.04 0.89
C GLU A 50 -2.10 -4.83 -0.45
N ASP A 51 -2.34 -3.71 -1.13
CA ASP A 51 -1.66 -3.36 -2.39
C ASP A 51 -0.14 -3.26 -2.22
N GLU A 52 0.33 -2.66 -1.12
CA GLU A 52 1.76 -2.62 -0.78
C GLU A 52 2.36 -4.02 -0.60
N VAL A 53 1.66 -4.93 0.08
CA VAL A 53 2.08 -6.33 0.22
C VAL A 53 2.18 -7.01 -1.14
N GLN A 54 1.18 -6.84 -2.00
CA GLN A 54 1.18 -7.42 -3.34
C GLN A 54 2.29 -6.84 -4.23
N ARG A 55 2.53 -5.53 -4.16
CA ARG A 55 3.64 -4.88 -4.89
C ARG A 55 4.99 -5.41 -4.44
N ARG A 56 5.21 -5.60 -3.14
CA ARG A 56 6.44 -6.20 -2.61
C ARG A 56 6.61 -7.65 -3.06
N ALA A 57 5.54 -8.44 -3.02
CA ALA A 57 5.56 -9.82 -3.49
C ALA A 57 5.91 -9.93 -4.98
N LYS A 58 5.28 -9.10 -5.83
CA LYS A 58 5.59 -9.02 -7.27
C LYS A 58 7.05 -8.62 -7.51
N ARG A 59 7.54 -7.60 -6.80
CA ARG A 59 8.94 -7.18 -6.91
C ARG A 59 9.89 -8.31 -6.52
N ARG A 60 9.61 -9.03 -5.43
CA ARG A 60 10.43 -10.17 -4.98
C ARG A 60 10.45 -11.28 -6.02
N ALA A 61 9.28 -11.67 -6.55
CA ALA A 61 9.18 -12.71 -7.57
C ALA A 61 9.97 -12.35 -8.85
N LEU A 62 9.95 -11.07 -9.26
CA LEU A 62 10.76 -10.61 -10.39
C LEU A 62 12.27 -10.74 -10.10
N VAL A 63 12.72 -10.33 -8.90
CA VAL A 63 14.13 -10.49 -8.51
C VAL A 63 14.53 -11.97 -8.50
N GLU A 64 13.71 -12.84 -7.91
CA GLU A 64 13.94 -14.28 -7.87
C GLU A 64 13.96 -14.91 -9.27
N SER A 65 13.12 -14.45 -10.21
CA SER A 65 13.10 -14.95 -11.59
C SER A 65 14.36 -14.62 -12.41
N VAL A 66 15.07 -13.55 -12.02
CA VAL A 66 16.30 -13.10 -12.70
C VAL A 66 17.55 -13.53 -11.94
N ALA A 67 17.43 -13.76 -10.63
CA ALA A 67 18.53 -14.21 -9.78
C ALA A 67 19.02 -15.59 -10.24
N GLY A 68 20.35 -15.71 -10.39
CA GLY A 68 20.98 -16.96 -10.86
C GLY A 68 20.85 -17.23 -12.35
N GLY A 69 20.25 -16.31 -13.14
CA GLY A 69 20.19 -16.42 -14.60
C GLY A 69 21.52 -16.17 -15.33
N PHE A 70 22.54 -15.73 -14.60
CA PHE A 70 23.88 -15.50 -15.14
C PHE A 70 24.83 -16.59 -14.64
N ALA A 71 25.31 -17.41 -15.57
CA ALA A 71 26.42 -18.33 -15.33
C ALA A 71 27.72 -17.55 -15.53
N TYR A 72 28.45 -17.32 -14.45
CA TYR A 72 29.77 -16.70 -14.51
C TYR A 72 30.83 -17.77 -14.73
N GLU A 73 31.86 -17.45 -15.53
CA GLU A 73 33.02 -18.32 -15.66
C GLU A 73 33.76 -18.45 -14.31
N PRO A 74 34.43 -19.59 -14.04
CA PRO A 74 35.10 -19.82 -12.76
C PRO A 74 36.12 -18.73 -12.36
N ASP A 75 36.74 -18.09 -13.34
CA ASP A 75 37.78 -17.05 -13.17
C ASP A 75 37.23 -15.61 -13.27
N PHE A 76 35.91 -15.44 -13.44
CA PHE A 76 35.27 -14.13 -13.64
C PHE A 76 35.57 -13.14 -12.50
N LEU A 77 35.57 -13.63 -11.25
CA LEU A 77 35.85 -12.79 -10.08
C LEU A 77 37.31 -12.34 -10.00
N GLU A 78 38.26 -13.14 -10.52
CA GLU A 78 39.68 -12.78 -10.56
C GLU A 78 39.91 -11.71 -11.61
N LYS A 79 39.39 -11.91 -12.83
CA LYS A 79 39.43 -10.92 -13.92
C LYS A 79 38.79 -9.58 -13.52
N LEU A 80 37.64 -9.60 -12.84
CA LEU A 80 36.95 -8.38 -12.42
C LEU A 80 37.76 -7.57 -11.39
N ARG A 81 38.57 -8.23 -10.56
CA ARG A 81 39.42 -7.56 -9.56
C ARG A 81 40.66 -6.93 -10.18
N GLU A 82 41.16 -7.49 -11.29
CA GLU A 82 42.28 -6.91 -12.05
C GLU A 82 41.90 -5.56 -12.69
N ASP A 83 40.63 -5.38 -13.06
CA ASP A 83 40.11 -4.14 -13.66
C ASP A 83 39.96 -2.97 -12.67
N TRP A 84 40.07 -3.23 -11.36
CA TRP A 84 40.04 -2.20 -10.30
C TRP A 84 41.31 -2.28 -9.42
N PRO A 85 42.46 -1.81 -9.93
CA PRO A 85 43.62 -1.59 -9.07
C PRO A 85 43.31 -0.44 -8.09
N GLU A 86 43.77 -0.60 -6.85
CA GLU A 86 43.52 0.29 -5.68
C GLU A 86 43.51 1.80 -5.97
#